data_AF-A0A7Y2E0T5-F1
#
_entry.id   AF-A0A7Y2E0T5-F1
#
_cell.length_a   1.000
_cell.length_b   1.000
_cell.length_c   1.000
_cell.angle_alpha   90.00
_cell.angle_beta   90.00
_cell.angle_gamma   90.00
#
_symmetry.space_group_name_H-M   'P 1'
#
loop_
_entity.id
_entity.type
_entity.pdbx_description
1 polymer ?
#
loop_
_entity_poly.entity_id
_entity_poly.type
_entity_poly.pdbx_seq_one_letter_code
_entity_poly.pdbx_strand_id
1 'polypeptide(L)'
;MSITKMQKRGFITLIACTLSSMLSAQCPTTTYNIPDTICAGDVFSVTNSGSSSSSYLWDFCAGEIKGSPNTSSTYSAGSGSLGSDIILENGNWYVFVANNGSISKFDFGNSLSNVPTHTNLGSFGGLMTQASDIKFANDNGTWYALVPSWQNRITRLTFGNSVANVPTANQMVITSSNFNFPYNMTLEYDNGNYVALTANLIGNFITVADFGTTLANDTPAVSTIAITGTATVGVAAAKDCGNWYAFVTHANSSTMNKIEFGNSLSNVPSSVTDISASGDLFSSRQIELVRENGEWIAFTVDGGGTILKRLNFGSSLDSIPVYSSTPGY
;
A
#
# COMPACT_ATOMS: atom_id res chain seq x y z
N MET A 1 -20.30 40.94 -73.50
CA MET A 1 -21.29 40.90 -72.40
C MET A 1 -21.73 39.45 -72.23
N SER A 2 -21.11 38.76 -71.28
CA SER A 2 -21.54 37.44 -70.79
C SER A 2 -21.01 37.34 -69.37
N ILE A 3 -21.92 37.18 -68.42
CA ILE A 3 -21.67 37.21 -66.98
C ILE A 3 -21.47 35.76 -66.52
N THR A 4 -20.31 35.46 -65.95
CA THR A 4 -20.07 34.18 -65.28
C THR A 4 -19.75 34.43 -63.81
N LYS A 5 -20.63 33.90 -62.93
CA LYS A 5 -20.61 34.00 -61.47
C LYS A 5 -19.30 33.46 -60.87
N MET A 6 -18.65 34.26 -60.01
CA MET A 6 -17.65 33.77 -59.06
C MET A 6 -18.36 33.03 -57.91
N GLN A 7 -18.09 31.73 -57.75
CA GLN A 7 -18.44 31.00 -56.54
C GLN A 7 -17.43 31.29 -55.42
N LYS A 8 -17.90 31.87 -54.31
CA LYS A 8 -17.17 31.96 -53.05
C LYS A 8 -16.93 30.54 -52.52
N ARG A 9 -15.68 30.08 -52.50
CA ARG A 9 -15.26 28.88 -51.77
C ARG A 9 -15.04 29.26 -50.31
N GLY A 10 -16.01 28.90 -49.46
CA GLY A 10 -15.86 28.99 -48.01
C GLY A 10 -14.84 27.95 -47.53
N PHE A 11 -13.81 28.40 -46.83
CA PHE A 11 -12.93 27.53 -46.05
C PHE A 11 -13.71 27.04 -44.82
N ILE A 12 -14.05 25.76 -44.78
CA ILE A 12 -14.52 25.09 -43.57
C ILE A 12 -13.28 24.61 -42.83
N THR A 13 -12.90 25.31 -41.77
CA THR A 13 -11.87 24.86 -40.83
C THR A 13 -12.47 23.74 -39.99
N LEU A 14 -12.12 22.49 -40.31
CA LEU A 14 -12.49 21.33 -39.52
C LEU A 14 -11.67 21.36 -38.22
N ILE A 15 -12.27 21.86 -37.13
CA ILE A 15 -11.70 21.70 -35.79
C ILE A 15 -11.84 20.22 -35.43
N ALA A 16 -10.75 19.48 -35.59
CA ALA A 16 -10.62 18.14 -35.05
C ALA A 16 -10.59 18.24 -33.52
N CYS A 17 -11.76 18.15 -32.90
CA CYS A 17 -11.89 17.94 -31.47
C CYS A 17 -11.39 16.52 -31.19
N THR A 18 -10.10 16.39 -30.87
CA THR A 18 -9.55 15.13 -30.36
C THR A 18 -10.16 14.91 -28.99
N LEU A 19 -11.27 14.18 -28.94
CA LEU A 19 -11.66 13.45 -27.74
C LEU A 19 -10.46 12.55 -27.41
N SER A 20 -9.64 12.97 -26.45
CA SER A 20 -8.75 12.07 -25.73
C SER A 20 -9.65 11.09 -24.98
N SER A 21 -10.04 10.00 -25.65
CA SER A 21 -10.51 8.82 -24.95
C SER A 21 -9.38 8.42 -24.02
N MET A 22 -9.57 8.63 -22.71
CA MET A 22 -8.72 8.02 -21.71
C MET A 22 -8.84 6.51 -21.94
N LEU A 23 -7.83 5.94 -22.58
CA LEU A 23 -7.68 4.50 -22.65
C LEU A 23 -7.36 4.05 -21.24
N SER A 24 -8.38 3.71 -20.46
CA SER A 24 -8.19 2.95 -19.23
C SER A 24 -7.45 1.69 -19.62
N ALA A 25 -6.31 1.43 -18.96
CA ALA A 25 -5.59 0.18 -19.14
C ALA A 25 -6.55 -0.99 -18.87
N GLN A 26 -6.76 -1.86 -19.86
CA GLN A 26 -7.55 -3.07 -19.65
C GLN A 26 -6.73 -4.04 -18.81
N CYS A 27 -7.38 -4.64 -17.81
CA CYS A 27 -6.75 -5.69 -17.00
C CYS A 27 -6.22 -6.79 -17.93
N PRO A 28 -4.95 -7.23 -17.80
CA PRO A 28 -4.48 -8.40 -18.51
C PRO A 28 -5.37 -9.59 -18.18
N THR A 29 -6.01 -10.18 -19.19
CA THR A 29 -6.81 -11.39 -19.01
C THR A 29 -5.88 -12.61 -19.04
N THR A 30 -5.93 -13.43 -17.99
CA THR A 30 -5.28 -14.75 -17.98
C THR A 30 -6.36 -15.81 -18.15
N THR A 31 -6.09 -16.77 -19.03
CA THR A 31 -6.98 -17.90 -19.27
C THR A 31 -6.13 -19.14 -19.08
N TYR A 32 -6.53 -20.02 -18.16
CA TYR A 32 -5.79 -21.25 -17.90
C TYR A 32 -6.59 -22.44 -18.41
N ASN A 33 -5.91 -23.35 -19.10
CA ASN A 33 -6.47 -24.65 -19.40
C ASN A 33 -5.99 -25.64 -18.33
N ILE A 34 -6.90 -25.99 -17.43
CA ILE A 34 -6.71 -26.94 -16.33
C ILE A 34 -7.86 -27.95 -16.43
N PRO A 35 -7.59 -29.27 -16.35
CA PRO A 35 -8.65 -30.27 -16.30
C PRO A 35 -9.59 -30.00 -15.11
N ASP A 36 -10.90 -30.06 -15.32
CA ASP A 36 -11.90 -29.89 -14.25
C ASP A 36 -11.95 -31.11 -13.30
N THR A 37 -11.36 -32.23 -13.71
CA THR A 37 -11.32 -33.50 -13.00
C THR A 37 -9.96 -34.18 -13.20
N ILE A 38 -9.32 -34.58 -12.11
CA ILE A 38 -8.08 -35.37 -12.10
C ILE A 38 -8.21 -36.49 -11.06
N CYS A 39 -7.59 -37.65 -11.28
CA CYS A 39 -7.56 -38.71 -10.27
C CYS A 39 -6.42 -38.48 -9.27
N ALA A 40 -6.53 -39.06 -8.08
CA ALA A 40 -5.44 -39.02 -7.11
C ALA A 40 -4.18 -39.68 -7.68
N GLY A 41 -3.07 -38.94 -7.69
CA GLY A 41 -1.80 -39.39 -8.27
C GLY A 41 -1.59 -39.02 -9.74
N ASP A 42 -2.60 -38.45 -10.41
CA ASP A 42 -2.43 -37.95 -11.78
C ASP A 42 -1.55 -36.69 -11.79
N VAL A 43 -0.68 -36.61 -12.79
CA VAL A 43 0.07 -35.39 -13.09
C VAL A 43 -0.71 -34.64 -14.16
N PHE A 44 -1.06 -33.38 -13.89
CA PHE A 44 -1.65 -32.47 -14.88
C PHE A 44 -0.71 -31.31 -15.16
N SER A 45 -0.87 -30.69 -16.32
CA SER A 45 -0.19 -29.46 -16.69
C SER A 45 -1.16 -28.29 -16.66
N VAL A 46 -0.66 -27.14 -16.24
CA VAL A 46 -1.38 -25.89 -16.36
C VAL A 46 -0.77 -25.10 -17.51
N THR A 47 -1.59 -24.76 -18.50
CA THR A 47 -1.15 -23.94 -19.64
C THR A 47 -1.89 -22.61 -19.63
N ASN A 48 -1.16 -21.49 -19.66
CA ASN A 48 -1.73 -20.16 -19.83
C ASN A 48 -1.93 -19.88 -21.33
N SER A 49 -3.17 -19.63 -21.73
CA SER A 49 -3.58 -19.25 -23.08
C SER A 49 -4.03 -17.79 -23.18
N GLY A 50 -3.88 -17.02 -22.10
CA GLY A 50 -4.18 -15.58 -22.04
C GLY A 50 -2.98 -14.68 -22.37
N SER A 51 -3.10 -13.41 -21.99
CA SER A 51 -2.05 -12.40 -22.18
C SER A 51 -0.75 -12.76 -21.44
N SER A 52 0.39 -12.33 -21.99
CA SER A 52 1.72 -12.60 -21.43
C SER A 52 1.87 -11.95 -20.05
N SER A 53 1.81 -12.77 -18.99
CA SER A 53 2.19 -12.37 -17.63
C SER A 53 3.66 -12.68 -17.39
N SER A 54 4.31 -11.85 -16.56
CA SER A 54 5.71 -12.00 -16.14
C SER A 54 5.90 -13.01 -14.99
N SER A 55 4.85 -13.33 -14.21
CA SER A 55 4.92 -14.26 -13.07
C SER A 55 3.54 -14.78 -12.65
N TYR A 56 3.50 -15.94 -12.00
CA TYR A 56 2.27 -16.59 -11.53
C TYR A 56 2.43 -17.10 -10.10
N LEU A 57 1.35 -17.02 -9.32
CA LEU A 57 1.22 -17.63 -7.99
C LEU A 57 -0.01 -18.53 -8.01
N TRP A 58 0.12 -19.73 -7.44
CA TRP A 58 -0.95 -20.70 -7.35
C TRP A 58 -1.39 -20.83 -5.91
N ASP A 59 -2.69 -20.67 -5.68
CA ASP A 59 -3.32 -20.88 -4.40
C ASP A 59 -4.37 -21.98 -4.52
N PHE A 60 -4.11 -23.14 -3.93
CA PHE A 60 -4.97 -24.32 -3.98
C PHE A 60 -5.91 -24.41 -2.77
N CYS A 61 -5.83 -23.45 -1.85
CA CYS A 61 -6.64 -23.31 -0.66
C CYS A 61 -6.90 -21.82 -0.55
N ALA A 62 -7.84 -21.31 -1.36
CA ALA A 62 -8.17 -19.90 -1.43
C ALA A 62 -9.49 -19.62 -0.70
N GLY A 63 -9.60 -18.46 -0.06
CA GLY A 63 -10.82 -18.00 0.63
C GLY A 63 -10.69 -17.92 2.16
N GLU A 64 -9.56 -18.35 2.72
CA GLU A 64 -9.25 -18.37 4.14
C GLU A 64 -9.24 -16.96 4.72
N ILE A 65 -8.82 -15.95 3.95
CA ILE A 65 -8.76 -14.57 4.42
C ILE A 65 -10.15 -13.98 4.69
N LYS A 66 -11.20 -14.58 4.13
CA LYS A 66 -12.61 -14.22 4.39
C LYS A 66 -13.11 -14.82 5.70
N GLY A 67 -12.41 -15.79 6.26
CA GLY A 67 -12.69 -16.39 7.56
C GLY A 67 -12.49 -15.42 8.72
N SER A 68 -12.97 -15.83 9.91
CA SER A 68 -12.65 -15.11 11.14
C SER A 68 -11.30 -15.60 11.69
N PRO A 69 -10.33 -14.71 11.95
CA PRO A 69 -9.05 -15.13 12.51
C PRO A 69 -9.22 -15.59 13.96
N ASN A 70 -8.39 -16.56 14.38
CA ASN A 70 -8.21 -16.87 15.79
C ASN A 70 -7.15 -15.92 16.36
N THR A 71 -7.44 -15.25 17.48
CA THR A 71 -6.48 -14.34 18.13
C THR A 71 -5.74 -15.03 19.28
N SER A 72 -4.44 -14.76 19.40
CA SER A 72 -3.65 -15.11 20.58
C SER A 72 -2.56 -14.07 20.77
N SER A 73 -2.32 -13.65 22.02
CA SER A 73 -1.27 -12.70 22.38
C SER A 73 -0.13 -13.43 23.07
N THR A 74 0.95 -13.69 22.34
CA THR A 74 2.06 -14.52 22.84
C THR A 74 3.29 -13.70 23.21
N TYR A 75 3.48 -12.52 22.61
CA TYR A 75 4.69 -11.71 22.78
C TYR A 75 4.39 -10.21 22.88
N SER A 76 5.16 -9.49 23.71
CA SER A 76 5.10 -8.03 23.82
C SER A 76 6.32 -7.39 23.17
N ALA A 77 6.09 -6.42 22.30
CA ALA A 77 7.14 -5.67 21.61
C ALA A 77 7.69 -4.49 22.42
N GLY A 78 7.13 -4.19 23.58
CA GLY A 78 7.47 -3.03 24.40
C GLY A 78 6.31 -2.04 24.52
N SER A 79 6.60 -0.85 25.03
CA SER A 79 5.59 0.20 25.25
C SER A 79 5.48 1.15 24.07
N GLY A 80 4.25 1.54 23.71
CA GLY A 80 4.01 2.52 22.65
C GLY A 80 4.33 2.00 21.25
N SER A 81 4.15 0.70 21.02
CA SER A 81 4.22 0.08 19.69
C SER A 81 3.03 0.54 18.84
N LEU A 82 3.29 0.98 17.60
CA LEU A 82 2.25 1.52 16.72
C LEU A 82 2.15 0.84 15.36
N GLY A 83 3.28 0.42 14.78
CA GLY A 83 3.30 -0.25 13.49
C GLY A 83 4.37 -1.32 13.43
N SER A 84 4.19 -2.24 12.50
CA SER A 84 5.06 -3.40 12.32
C SER A 84 5.11 -3.84 10.86
N ASP A 85 6.17 -4.54 10.51
CA ASP A 85 6.31 -5.20 9.22
C ASP A 85 6.78 -6.64 9.40
N ILE A 86 6.37 -7.52 8.49
CA ILE A 86 6.67 -8.96 8.51
C ILE A 86 7.45 -9.32 7.25
N ILE A 87 8.62 -9.92 7.41
CA ILE A 87 9.56 -10.23 6.32
C ILE A 87 9.87 -11.72 6.30
N LEU A 88 9.73 -12.34 5.14
CA LEU A 88 10.24 -13.68 4.86
C LEU A 88 11.54 -13.56 4.06
N GLU A 89 12.67 -13.86 4.69
CA GLU A 89 13.99 -13.86 4.06
C GLU A 89 14.66 -15.22 4.22
N ASN A 90 15.12 -15.81 3.11
CA ASN A 90 15.87 -17.07 3.09
C ASN A 90 15.15 -18.21 3.85
N GLY A 91 13.82 -18.23 3.78
CA GLY A 91 12.98 -19.21 4.47
C GLY A 91 12.75 -18.93 5.96
N ASN A 92 13.24 -17.81 6.50
CA ASN A 92 13.02 -17.41 7.89
C ASN A 92 12.10 -16.19 7.98
N TRP A 93 11.24 -16.19 8.99
CA TRP A 93 10.27 -15.14 9.28
C TRP A 93 10.82 -14.17 10.34
N TYR A 94 10.74 -12.88 10.03
CA TYR A 94 11.10 -11.79 10.93
C TYR A 94 9.93 -10.84 11.08
N VAL A 95 9.66 -10.40 12.31
CA VAL A 95 8.70 -9.31 12.58
C VAL A 95 9.43 -8.16 13.22
N PHE A 96 9.30 -6.97 12.63
CA PHE A 96 9.87 -5.74 13.16
C PHE A 96 8.76 -4.85 13.67
N VAL A 97 8.92 -4.29 14.86
CA VAL A 97 7.93 -3.43 15.50
C VAL A 97 8.55 -2.09 15.85
N ALA A 98 7.92 -1.01 15.38
CA ALA A 98 8.25 0.35 15.73
C ALA A 98 7.66 0.70 17.10
N ASN A 99 8.53 0.85 18.10
CA ASN A 99 8.18 1.27 19.46
C ASN A 99 8.51 2.75 19.66
N ASN A 100 7.95 3.34 20.71
CA ASN A 100 8.36 4.67 21.14
C ASN A 100 9.78 4.63 21.74
N GLY A 101 10.80 4.88 20.91
CA GLY A 101 12.20 4.95 21.31
C GLY A 101 13.06 3.74 20.92
N SER A 102 12.50 2.73 20.25
CA SER A 102 13.28 1.58 19.74
C SER A 102 12.61 0.84 18.60
N ILE A 103 13.35 -0.06 17.94
CA ILE A 103 12.79 -1.12 17.10
C ILE A 103 12.97 -2.48 17.78
N SER A 104 11.90 -3.25 17.88
CA SER A 104 11.97 -4.67 18.26
C SER A 104 12.05 -5.55 17.03
N LYS A 105 12.94 -6.53 17.05
CA LYS A 105 13.06 -7.59 16.04
C LYS A 105 12.69 -8.93 16.69
N PHE A 106 11.76 -9.66 16.07
CA PHE A 106 11.40 -11.03 16.41
C PHE A 106 11.82 -11.95 15.27
N ASP A 107 12.69 -12.91 15.54
CA ASP A 107 13.12 -13.94 14.59
C ASP A 107 12.41 -15.26 14.91
N PHE A 108 11.48 -15.66 14.07
CA PHE A 108 10.67 -16.87 14.21
C PHE A 108 11.31 -18.09 13.52
N GLY A 109 12.46 -17.95 12.87
CA GLY A 109 13.01 -19.01 12.02
C GLY A 109 12.01 -19.41 10.92
N ASN A 110 11.92 -20.70 10.61
CA ASN A 110 11.16 -21.19 9.46
C ASN A 110 9.62 -21.18 9.59
N SER A 111 9.04 -20.71 10.69
CA SER A 111 7.59 -20.69 10.90
C SER A 111 7.16 -19.64 11.92
N LEU A 112 6.13 -18.85 11.59
CA LEU A 112 5.49 -17.91 12.52
C LEU A 112 4.88 -18.57 13.77
N SER A 113 4.75 -19.90 13.79
CA SER A 113 4.29 -20.65 14.96
C SER A 113 5.40 -20.95 15.99
N ASN A 114 6.66 -20.68 15.65
CA ASN A 114 7.78 -20.90 16.57
C ASN A 114 7.81 -19.84 17.68
N VAL A 115 8.52 -20.13 18.77
CA VAL A 115 8.88 -19.10 19.75
C VAL A 115 10.00 -18.23 19.17
N PRO A 116 9.80 -16.92 19.00
CA PRO A 116 10.78 -16.07 18.36
C PRO A 116 11.92 -15.71 19.29
N THR A 117 13.09 -15.46 18.71
CA THR A 117 14.18 -14.73 19.39
C THR A 117 13.89 -13.23 19.30
N HIS A 118 13.71 -12.58 20.45
CA HIS A 118 13.44 -11.14 20.54
C HIS A 118 14.73 -10.35 20.79
N THR A 119 14.98 -9.34 19.95
CA THR A 119 16.12 -8.42 20.05
C THR A 119 15.63 -6.97 19.95
N ASN A 120 16.00 -6.14 20.93
CA ASN A 120 15.84 -4.69 20.83
C ASN A 120 17.03 -4.09 20.06
N LEU A 121 16.77 -3.46 18.92
CA LEU A 121 17.80 -2.88 18.05
C LEU A 121 18.27 -1.49 18.51
N GLY A 122 17.63 -0.91 19.53
CA GLY A 122 18.00 0.36 20.13
C GLY A 122 17.30 1.58 19.53
N SER A 123 17.67 2.76 20.03
CA SER A 123 17.04 4.05 19.69
C SER A 123 17.69 4.79 18.53
N PHE A 124 18.87 4.31 18.09
CA PHE A 124 19.71 4.95 17.08
C PHE A 124 19.94 6.44 17.35
N GLY A 125 20.39 6.78 18.56
CA GLY A 125 20.62 8.17 18.96
C GLY A 125 19.34 8.99 19.14
N GLY A 126 18.20 8.34 19.39
CA GLY A 126 16.91 9.00 19.58
C GLY A 126 16.10 9.21 18.29
N LEU A 127 16.56 8.66 17.16
CA LEU A 127 15.82 8.70 15.90
C LEU A 127 14.49 7.92 15.96
N MET A 128 14.38 6.93 16.85
CA MET A 128 13.14 6.14 17.05
C MET A 128 12.14 6.78 18.03
N THR A 129 12.41 7.97 18.56
CA THR A 129 11.43 8.67 19.41
C THR A 129 10.12 8.87 18.65
N GLN A 130 9.02 8.37 19.24
CA GLN A 130 7.68 8.38 18.67
C GLN A 130 7.60 7.79 17.25
N ALA A 131 8.34 6.71 16.98
CA ALA A 131 8.19 5.94 15.75
C ALA A 131 6.75 5.42 15.62
N SER A 132 6.15 5.58 14.45
CA SER A 132 4.73 5.32 14.22
C SER A 132 4.47 4.14 13.29
N ASP A 133 5.44 3.78 12.46
CA ASP A 133 5.35 2.64 11.55
C ASP A 133 6.76 2.18 11.12
N ILE A 134 6.83 1.06 10.41
CA ILE A 134 8.05 0.61 9.75
C ILE A 134 7.67 -0.13 8.46
N LYS A 135 8.35 0.18 7.35
CA LYS A 135 8.15 -0.49 6.05
C LYS A 135 9.47 -0.86 5.41
N PHE A 136 9.61 -2.11 5.00
CA PHE A 136 10.83 -2.64 4.39
C PHE A 136 10.75 -2.70 2.87
N ALA A 137 11.91 -2.65 2.24
CA ALA A 137 12.08 -3.06 0.86
C ALA A 137 13.52 -3.55 0.63
N ASN A 138 13.67 -4.49 -0.30
CA ASN A 138 14.96 -4.91 -0.81
C ASN A 138 15.29 -4.13 -2.07
N ASP A 139 16.26 -3.22 -1.97
CA ASP A 139 16.78 -2.44 -3.09
C ASP A 139 18.11 -3.04 -3.56
N ASN A 140 18.02 -3.81 -4.65
CA ASN A 140 19.16 -4.43 -5.34
C ASN A 140 20.07 -5.24 -4.38
N GLY A 141 19.47 -6.05 -3.51
CA GLY A 141 20.19 -6.88 -2.54
C GLY A 141 20.54 -6.17 -1.24
N THR A 142 20.21 -4.88 -1.09
CA THR A 142 20.32 -4.16 0.17
C THR A 142 18.95 -3.96 0.80
N TRP A 143 18.78 -4.41 2.03
CA TRP A 143 17.58 -4.20 2.82
C TRP A 143 17.59 -2.83 3.47
N TYR A 144 16.51 -2.10 3.24
CA TYR A 144 16.20 -0.85 3.88
C TYR A 144 14.87 -0.95 4.63
N ALA A 145 14.70 -0.16 5.67
CA ALA A 145 13.40 0.14 6.24
C ALA A 145 13.20 1.65 6.38
N LEU A 146 11.98 2.13 6.15
CA LEU A 146 11.57 3.49 6.41
C LEU A 146 10.71 3.52 7.68
N VAL A 147 11.03 4.43 8.59
CA VAL A 147 10.38 4.57 9.88
C VAL A 147 9.88 6.01 10.03
N PRO A 148 8.60 6.31 9.75
CA PRO A 148 8.01 7.59 10.11
C PRO A 148 7.94 7.75 11.63
N SER A 149 7.97 9.01 12.08
CA SER A 149 7.79 9.32 13.50
C SER A 149 7.09 10.65 13.71
N TRP A 150 6.33 10.79 14.80
CA TRP A 150 5.60 12.01 15.15
C TRP A 150 6.50 13.24 15.38
N GLN A 151 7.82 13.08 15.31
CA GLN A 151 8.81 14.16 15.28
C GLN A 151 8.97 14.80 13.89
N ASN A 152 7.99 14.60 12.98
CA ASN A 152 7.99 15.09 11.61
C ASN A 152 9.22 14.65 10.81
N ARG A 153 9.61 13.37 10.97
CA ARG A 153 10.73 12.78 10.23
C ARG A 153 10.42 11.39 9.71
N ILE A 154 11.16 11.00 8.68
CA ILE A 154 11.33 9.60 8.26
C ILE A 154 12.78 9.24 8.53
N THR A 155 13.01 8.12 9.21
CA THR A 155 14.35 7.54 9.40
C THR A 155 14.50 6.33 8.48
N ARG A 156 15.56 6.29 7.69
CA ARG A 156 15.96 5.09 6.95
C ARG A 156 16.87 4.24 7.82
N LEU A 157 16.53 2.96 7.97
CA LEU A 157 17.42 1.94 8.50
C LEU A 157 18.05 1.18 7.34
N THR A 158 19.37 0.97 7.37
CA THR A 158 20.10 0.19 6.36
C THR A 158 20.64 -1.09 7.00
N PHE A 159 20.09 -2.23 6.61
CA PHE A 159 20.45 -3.55 7.13
C PHE A 159 21.57 -4.23 6.32
N GLY A 160 21.90 -3.71 5.13
CA GLY A 160 22.85 -4.37 4.25
C GLY A 160 22.20 -5.58 3.57
N ASN A 161 22.93 -6.69 3.47
CA ASN A 161 22.49 -7.86 2.70
C ASN A 161 21.47 -8.78 3.40
N SER A 162 21.07 -8.49 4.64
CA SER A 162 20.09 -9.30 5.36
C SER A 162 19.38 -8.50 6.45
N VAL A 163 18.07 -8.72 6.61
CA VAL A 163 17.28 -8.14 7.71
C VAL A 163 17.70 -8.66 9.09
N ALA A 164 18.46 -9.76 9.15
CA ALA A 164 19.02 -10.28 10.39
C ALA A 164 20.12 -9.40 10.98
N ASN A 165 20.75 -8.53 10.18
CA ASN A 165 21.83 -7.65 10.63
C ASN A 165 21.32 -6.57 11.61
N VAL A 166 22.26 -5.93 12.32
CA VAL A 166 21.98 -4.68 13.04
C VAL A 166 22.10 -3.52 12.05
N PRO A 167 21.04 -2.71 11.86
CA PRO A 167 21.08 -1.66 10.86
C PRO A 167 21.84 -0.41 11.33
N THR A 168 22.24 0.43 10.39
CA THR A 168 22.54 1.84 10.65
C THR A 168 21.31 2.70 10.39
N ALA A 169 21.21 3.87 11.02
CA ALA A 169 20.08 4.78 10.85
C ALA A 169 20.51 6.12 10.26
N ASN A 170 19.74 6.64 9.31
CA ASN A 170 19.90 7.97 8.76
C ASN A 170 18.56 8.70 8.71
N GLN A 171 18.52 9.96 9.18
CA GLN A 171 17.32 10.77 9.02
C GLN A 171 17.25 11.32 7.60
N MET A 172 16.07 11.24 7.00
CA MET A 172 15.80 11.80 5.69
C MET A 172 15.44 13.29 5.72
N VAL A 173 15.64 13.98 4.60
CA VAL A 173 15.23 15.37 4.40
C VAL A 173 13.88 15.42 3.67
N ILE A 174 12.79 15.57 4.42
CA ILE A 174 11.43 15.72 3.88
C ILE A 174 11.08 17.20 3.79
N THR A 175 11.03 17.75 2.57
CA THR A 175 10.89 19.18 2.30
C THR A 175 9.43 19.62 2.15
N SER A 176 8.61 19.40 3.18
CA SER A 176 7.22 19.86 3.19
C SER A 176 6.76 20.28 4.58
N SER A 177 6.19 21.50 4.69
CA SER A 177 5.56 21.97 5.93
C SER A 177 4.29 21.21 6.29
N ASN A 178 3.72 20.48 5.33
CA ASN A 178 2.53 19.65 5.52
C ASN A 178 2.88 18.24 6.03
N PHE A 179 4.16 17.88 6.11
CA PHE A 179 4.60 16.64 6.73
C PHE A 179 4.55 16.79 8.26
N ASN A 180 3.40 16.46 8.85
CA ASN A 180 3.07 16.84 10.22
C ASN A 180 2.37 15.71 10.98
N PHE A 181 3.02 15.23 12.04
CA PHE A 181 2.66 14.02 12.78
C PHE A 181 2.41 12.83 11.84
N PRO A 182 3.46 12.38 11.11
CA PRO A 182 3.32 11.26 10.20
C PRO A 182 2.99 9.97 10.96
N TYR A 183 1.99 9.24 10.49
CA TYR A 183 1.47 8.02 11.12
C TYR A 183 1.84 6.80 10.26
N ASN A 184 0.87 6.03 9.77
CA ASN A 184 1.18 4.89 8.92
C ASN A 184 1.69 5.33 7.54
N MET A 185 2.46 4.44 6.94
CA MET A 185 3.06 4.60 5.62
C MET A 185 2.84 3.34 4.80
N THR A 186 2.71 3.49 3.49
CA THR A 186 2.94 2.40 2.52
C THR A 186 4.15 2.75 1.66
N LEU A 187 4.92 1.73 1.26
CA LEU A 187 6.12 1.88 0.45
C LEU A 187 5.99 0.96 -0.76
N GLU A 188 5.97 1.56 -1.95
CA GLU A 188 5.72 0.85 -3.20
C GLU A 188 6.89 1.01 -4.16
N TYR A 189 7.13 -0.01 -4.98
CA TYR A 189 8.02 0.08 -6.13
C TYR A 189 7.20 0.28 -7.41
N ASP A 190 7.26 1.49 -7.98
CA ASP A 190 6.47 1.88 -9.14
C ASP A 190 7.33 2.43 -10.26
N ASN A 191 7.18 1.85 -11.46
CA ASN A 191 7.83 2.31 -12.69
C ASN A 191 9.36 2.56 -12.56
N GLY A 192 10.04 1.78 -11.72
CA GLY A 192 11.48 1.90 -11.49
C GLY A 192 11.87 2.71 -10.25
N ASN A 193 10.91 3.34 -9.57
CA ASN A 193 11.12 4.20 -8.41
C ASN A 193 10.52 3.62 -7.12
N TYR A 194 11.09 3.97 -5.98
CA TYR A 194 10.49 3.73 -4.67
C TYR A 194 9.68 4.95 -4.24
N VAL A 195 8.40 4.75 -3.96
CA VAL A 195 7.47 5.82 -3.59
C VAL A 195 6.78 5.47 -2.27
N ALA A 196 6.92 6.35 -1.28
CA ALA A 196 6.24 6.21 0.01
C ALA A 196 5.07 7.19 0.11
N LEU A 197 3.89 6.68 0.50
CA LEU A 197 2.75 7.51 0.89
C LEU A 197 2.63 7.46 2.40
N THR A 198 2.55 8.62 3.06
CA THR A 198 2.46 8.73 4.52
C THR A 198 1.22 9.52 4.92
N ALA A 199 0.44 8.96 5.84
CA ALA A 199 -0.68 9.66 6.46
C ALA A 199 -0.19 10.71 7.45
N ASN A 200 -0.65 11.96 7.33
CA ASN A 200 -0.35 13.02 8.29
C ASN A 200 -1.54 13.23 9.23
N LEU A 201 -1.32 12.99 10.52
CA LEU A 201 -2.37 13.13 11.54
C LEU A 201 -2.92 14.56 11.59
N ILE A 202 -2.09 15.55 11.30
CA ILE A 202 -2.47 16.96 11.31
C ILE A 202 -2.38 17.54 9.90
N GLY A 203 -3.44 18.21 9.46
CA GLY A 203 -3.45 18.99 8.21
C GLY A 203 -4.30 18.40 7.09
N ASN A 204 -4.81 17.16 7.22
CA ASN A 204 -5.63 16.50 6.19
C ASN A 204 -4.89 16.37 4.85
N PHE A 205 -3.64 15.91 4.90
CA PHE A 205 -2.83 15.62 3.72
C PHE A 205 -2.24 14.21 3.78
N ILE A 206 -2.08 13.58 2.62
CA ILE A 206 -1.10 12.50 2.42
C ILE A 206 0.18 13.13 1.88
N THR A 207 1.33 12.75 2.43
CA THR A 207 2.63 13.09 1.85
C THR A 207 3.08 11.97 0.94
N VAL A 208 3.49 12.31 -0.28
CA VAL A 208 4.13 11.39 -1.23
C VAL A 208 5.61 11.73 -1.28
N ALA A 209 6.47 10.77 -0.96
CA ALA A 209 7.92 10.89 -1.07
C ALA A 209 8.44 9.90 -2.12
N ASP A 210 8.91 10.43 -3.25
CA ASP A 210 9.53 9.66 -4.34
C ASP A 210 11.05 9.67 -4.17
N PHE A 211 11.59 8.51 -3.83
CA PHE A 211 13.03 8.31 -3.61
C PHE A 211 13.79 8.14 -4.93
N GLY A 212 13.10 8.05 -6.06
CA GLY A 212 13.67 7.68 -7.34
C GLY A 212 14.11 6.22 -7.34
N THR A 213 15.15 5.91 -8.10
CA THR A 213 15.57 4.53 -8.38
C THR A 213 16.22 3.79 -7.22
N THR A 214 16.41 4.43 -6.06
CA THR A 214 17.03 3.81 -4.88
C THR A 214 16.54 4.42 -3.57
N LEU A 215 16.39 3.56 -2.55
CA LEU A 215 16.08 3.99 -1.18
C LEU A 215 17.28 4.63 -0.45
N ALA A 216 18.47 4.56 -1.05
CA ALA A 216 19.65 5.28 -0.57
C ALA A 216 19.54 6.81 -0.76
N ASN A 217 18.52 7.30 -1.47
CA ASN A 217 18.28 8.73 -1.63
C ASN A 217 17.83 9.39 -0.31
N ASP A 218 18.66 10.27 0.24
CA ASP A 218 18.38 10.98 1.50
C ASP A 218 17.45 12.20 1.32
N THR A 219 17.20 12.63 0.08
CA THR A 219 16.39 13.80 -0.28
C THR A 219 15.37 13.44 -1.35
N PRO A 220 14.30 12.68 -1.01
CA PRO A 220 13.26 12.31 -1.96
C PRO A 220 12.53 13.55 -2.50
N ALA A 221 11.97 13.45 -3.70
CA ALA A 221 11.02 14.44 -4.19
C ALA A 221 9.72 14.33 -3.40
N VAL A 222 9.21 15.45 -2.88
CA VAL A 222 8.03 15.45 -2.00
C VAL A 222 6.87 16.20 -2.66
N SER A 223 5.69 15.60 -2.62
CA SER A 223 4.42 16.26 -2.93
C SER A 223 3.37 15.93 -1.86
N THR A 224 2.23 16.61 -1.89
CA THR A 224 1.13 16.36 -0.93
C THR A 224 -0.22 16.35 -1.61
N ILE A 225 -1.11 15.49 -1.12
CA ILE A 225 -2.46 15.31 -1.63
C ILE A 225 -3.43 15.75 -0.54
N ALA A 226 -4.25 16.75 -0.83
CA ALA A 226 -5.32 17.18 0.07
C ALA A 226 -6.42 16.11 0.10
N ILE A 227 -6.90 15.80 1.30
CA ILE A 227 -7.96 14.82 1.53
C ILE A 227 -9.02 15.40 2.47
N THR A 228 -10.16 14.72 2.57
CA THR A 228 -11.21 15.04 3.54
C THR A 228 -11.11 14.15 4.78
N GLY A 229 -11.76 14.51 5.88
CA GLY A 229 -11.71 13.80 7.15
C GLY A 229 -10.91 14.54 8.22
N THR A 230 -10.66 13.88 9.36
CA THR A 230 -9.91 14.44 10.49
C THR A 230 -9.07 13.37 11.16
N ALA A 231 -7.84 13.74 11.56
CA ALA A 231 -6.88 12.83 12.18
C ALA A 231 -6.55 11.62 11.28
N THR A 232 -5.96 11.89 10.11
CA THR A 232 -5.51 10.86 9.15
C THR A 232 -4.49 9.93 9.79
N VAL A 233 -4.70 8.61 9.70
CA VAL A 233 -3.82 7.64 10.39
C VAL A 233 -3.34 6.51 9.50
N GLY A 234 -4.18 5.98 8.61
CA GLY A 234 -3.83 4.86 7.74
C GLY A 234 -3.75 5.27 6.28
N VAL A 235 -2.82 4.67 5.55
CA VAL A 235 -2.78 4.70 4.08
C VAL A 235 -2.26 3.37 3.57
N ALA A 236 -2.94 2.80 2.58
CA ALA A 236 -2.47 1.65 1.81
C ALA A 236 -2.65 1.95 0.32
N ALA A 237 -1.74 1.46 -0.51
CA ALA A 237 -1.79 1.63 -1.95
C ALA A 237 -1.64 0.29 -2.65
N ALA A 238 -2.29 0.14 -3.80
CA ALA A 238 -2.16 -1.05 -4.62
C ALA A 238 -2.39 -0.69 -6.09
N LYS A 239 -1.70 -1.43 -6.97
CA LYS A 239 -1.88 -1.31 -8.42
C LYS A 239 -2.92 -2.33 -8.89
N ASP A 240 -4.02 -1.84 -9.44
CA ASP A 240 -5.09 -2.65 -10.03
C ASP A 240 -5.28 -2.27 -11.51
N CYS A 241 -5.18 -3.27 -12.38
CA CYS A 241 -5.30 -3.11 -13.84
C CYS A 241 -4.44 -1.97 -14.43
N GLY A 242 -3.22 -1.80 -13.90
CA GLY A 242 -2.28 -0.78 -14.36
C GLY A 242 -2.48 0.61 -13.75
N ASN A 243 -3.53 0.82 -12.95
CA ASN A 243 -3.77 2.06 -12.22
C ASN A 243 -3.46 1.89 -10.73
N TRP A 244 -2.92 2.94 -10.12
CA TRP A 244 -2.67 3.00 -8.69
C TRP A 244 -3.86 3.62 -7.96
N TYR A 245 -4.26 2.93 -6.91
CA TYR A 245 -5.28 3.35 -5.96
C TYR A 245 -4.64 3.45 -4.58
N ALA A 246 -5.02 4.46 -3.81
CA ALA A 246 -4.72 4.49 -2.38
C ALA A 246 -5.98 4.73 -1.55
N PHE A 247 -6.03 4.10 -0.39
CA PHE A 247 -7.15 4.20 0.55
C PHE A 247 -6.65 4.75 1.87
N VAL A 248 -7.39 5.72 2.41
CA VAL A 248 -6.96 6.52 3.56
C VAL A 248 -8.02 6.48 4.65
N THR A 249 -7.59 6.19 5.88
CA THR A 249 -8.44 6.07 7.07
C THR A 249 -8.15 7.15 8.11
N HIS A 250 -9.12 7.35 9.00
CA HIS A 250 -9.18 8.47 9.94
C HIS A 250 -9.52 8.01 11.35
N ALA A 251 -8.81 8.55 12.33
CA ALA A 251 -9.01 8.22 13.74
C ALA A 251 -10.28 8.85 14.33
N ASN A 252 -10.71 10.00 13.81
CA ASN A 252 -11.76 10.83 14.40
C ASN A 252 -12.92 11.15 13.44
N SER A 253 -13.02 10.42 12.33
CA SER A 253 -14.16 10.51 11.42
C SER A 253 -14.52 9.14 10.86
N SER A 254 -15.70 9.05 10.24
CA SER A 254 -16.10 7.89 9.43
C SER A 254 -15.63 8.02 7.97
N THR A 255 -14.81 9.04 7.67
CA THR A 255 -14.31 9.28 6.31
C THR A 255 -13.38 8.14 5.87
N MET A 256 -13.46 7.74 4.61
CA MET A 256 -12.41 6.99 3.94
C MET A 256 -12.18 7.59 2.56
N ASN A 257 -10.98 8.07 2.29
CA ASN A 257 -10.68 8.62 0.96
C ASN A 257 -10.14 7.51 0.05
N LYS A 258 -10.66 7.42 -1.18
CA LYS A 258 -10.05 6.72 -2.32
C LYS A 258 -9.32 7.75 -3.17
N ILE A 259 -8.05 7.51 -3.46
CA ILE A 259 -7.20 8.35 -4.31
C ILE A 259 -6.82 7.55 -5.55
N GLU A 260 -7.03 8.11 -6.74
CA GLU A 260 -6.71 7.47 -8.02
C GLU A 260 -5.57 8.21 -8.71
N PHE A 261 -4.42 7.55 -8.85
CA PHE A 261 -3.21 8.15 -9.43
C PHE A 261 -3.06 7.90 -10.94
N GLY A 262 -3.92 7.06 -11.52
CA GLY A 262 -3.69 6.52 -12.86
C GLY A 262 -2.46 5.62 -12.86
N ASN A 263 -1.64 5.66 -13.90
CA ASN A 263 -0.59 4.66 -14.12
C ASN A 263 0.69 4.79 -13.26
N SER A 264 0.80 5.82 -12.42
CA SER A 264 2.01 6.09 -11.62
C SER A 264 1.68 6.80 -10.31
N LEU A 265 2.27 6.37 -9.18
CA LEU A 265 2.10 7.00 -7.86
C LEU A 265 2.68 8.42 -7.79
N SER A 266 3.62 8.75 -8.68
CA SER A 266 4.20 10.10 -8.75
C SER A 266 3.34 11.09 -9.55
N ASN A 267 2.22 10.63 -10.13
CA ASN A 267 1.27 11.52 -10.80
C ASN A 267 0.52 12.40 -9.80
N VAL A 268 0.05 13.56 -10.27
CA VAL A 268 -1.05 14.25 -9.59
C VAL A 268 -2.29 13.34 -9.66
N PRO A 269 -2.96 13.04 -8.52
CA PRO A 269 -4.15 12.20 -8.55
C PRO A 269 -5.22 12.73 -9.51
N SER A 270 -5.78 11.81 -10.30
CA SER A 270 -6.91 12.07 -11.18
C SER A 270 -8.21 12.29 -10.40
N SER A 271 -8.34 11.67 -9.22
CA SER A 271 -9.47 11.88 -8.32
C SER A 271 -9.09 11.62 -6.86
N VAL A 272 -9.80 12.29 -5.95
CA VAL A 272 -9.82 12.04 -4.50
C VAL A 272 -11.28 12.05 -4.08
N THR A 273 -11.80 10.90 -3.63
CA THR A 273 -13.23 10.72 -3.35
C THR A 273 -13.45 10.14 -1.96
N ASP A 274 -14.53 10.55 -1.30
CA ASP A 274 -14.97 9.94 -0.04
C ASP A 274 -15.88 8.74 -0.33
N ILE A 275 -15.50 7.54 0.14
CA ILE A 275 -16.23 6.28 -0.07
C ILE A 275 -16.95 5.77 1.18
N SER A 276 -17.18 6.64 2.16
CA SER A 276 -17.75 6.30 3.47
C SER A 276 -19.19 5.82 3.46
N ALA A 277 -19.91 5.98 2.34
CA ALA A 277 -21.26 5.46 2.19
C ALA A 277 -21.33 3.91 2.29
N SER A 278 -20.18 3.24 2.29
CA SER A 278 -20.07 1.78 2.36
C SER A 278 -20.36 1.17 3.74
N GLY A 279 -20.30 1.91 4.86
CA GLY A 279 -20.60 1.35 6.20
C GLY A 279 -20.06 2.17 7.38
N ASP A 280 -20.05 1.61 8.59
CA ASP A 280 -19.45 2.28 9.76
C ASP A 280 -17.92 2.18 9.76
N LEU A 281 -17.29 3.22 9.22
CA LEU A 281 -15.85 3.40 9.16
C LEU A 281 -15.32 4.32 10.26
N PHE A 282 -16.12 4.63 11.28
CA PHE A 282 -15.67 5.52 12.37
C PHE A 282 -14.41 4.99 13.05
N SER A 283 -13.42 5.86 13.22
CA SER A 283 -12.15 5.57 13.90
C SER A 283 -11.37 4.39 13.30
N SER A 284 -11.44 4.22 11.98
CA SER A 284 -10.64 3.19 11.31
C SER A 284 -9.15 3.55 11.38
N ARG A 285 -8.32 2.59 11.80
CA ARG A 285 -6.86 2.76 11.97
C ARG A 285 -6.13 2.25 10.75
N GLN A 286 -5.02 1.53 10.92
CA GLN A 286 -4.25 0.96 9.83
C GLN A 286 -5.18 0.24 8.83
N ILE A 287 -4.88 0.40 7.56
CA ILE A 287 -5.57 -0.26 6.45
C ILE A 287 -4.55 -1.09 5.70
N GLU A 288 -4.95 -2.28 5.28
CA GLU A 288 -4.15 -3.20 4.47
C GLU A 288 -5.00 -3.67 3.28
N LEU A 289 -4.41 -3.73 2.08
CA LEU A 289 -5.08 -4.21 0.87
C LEU A 289 -4.55 -5.59 0.51
N VAL A 290 -5.46 -6.54 0.32
CA VAL A 290 -5.10 -7.89 -0.12
C VAL A 290 -5.92 -8.25 -1.35
N ARG A 291 -5.28 -8.95 -2.29
CA ARG A 291 -5.95 -9.56 -3.42
C ARG A 291 -5.93 -11.07 -3.26
N GLU A 292 -7.10 -11.68 -3.12
CA GLU A 292 -7.25 -13.14 -2.96
C GLU A 292 -8.36 -13.62 -3.89
N ASN A 293 -8.12 -14.71 -4.61
CA ASN A 293 -9.10 -15.31 -5.53
C ASN A 293 -9.72 -14.29 -6.52
N GLY A 294 -8.90 -13.38 -7.04
CA GLY A 294 -9.33 -12.33 -7.96
C GLY A 294 -10.12 -11.18 -7.33
N GLU A 295 -10.43 -11.24 -6.03
CA GLU A 295 -11.11 -10.18 -5.30
C GLU A 295 -10.14 -9.33 -4.49
N TRP A 296 -10.40 -8.03 -4.45
CA TRP A 296 -9.73 -7.07 -3.60
C TRP A 296 -10.49 -6.88 -2.29
N ILE A 297 -9.78 -7.00 -1.17
CA ILE A 297 -10.32 -6.83 0.16
C ILE A 297 -9.42 -5.88 0.93
N ALA A 298 -10.00 -4.81 1.51
CA ALA A 298 -9.30 -4.01 2.50
C ALA A 298 -9.68 -4.45 3.92
N PHE A 299 -8.68 -4.55 4.78
CA PHE A 299 -8.85 -4.78 6.21
C PHE A 299 -8.48 -3.52 6.98
N THR A 300 -9.30 -3.14 7.95
CA THR A 300 -8.95 -2.09 8.92
C THR A 300 -9.54 -2.43 10.28
N VAL A 301 -9.00 -1.85 11.35
CA VAL A 301 -9.50 -2.04 12.71
C VAL A 301 -10.06 -0.73 13.26
N ASP A 302 -11.04 -0.80 14.15
CA ASP A 302 -11.51 0.38 14.88
C ASP A 302 -10.46 0.89 15.88
N GLY A 303 -10.66 2.10 16.40
CA GLY A 303 -9.74 2.72 17.35
C GLY A 303 -9.57 1.97 18.67
N GLY A 304 -10.52 1.10 19.04
CA GLY A 304 -10.39 0.21 20.19
C GLY A 304 -9.63 -1.08 19.90
N GLY A 305 -9.39 -1.42 18.63
CA GLY A 305 -8.81 -2.71 18.23
C GLY A 305 -9.76 -3.90 18.45
N THR A 306 -11.05 -3.63 18.58
CA THR A 306 -12.10 -4.60 18.96
C THR A 306 -12.97 -5.05 17.80
N ILE A 307 -12.82 -4.44 16.62
CA ILE A 307 -13.63 -4.72 15.43
C ILE A 307 -12.70 -4.72 14.22
N LEU A 308 -12.58 -5.88 13.59
CA LEU A 308 -11.99 -6.00 12.26
C LEU A 308 -13.08 -5.67 11.23
N LYS A 309 -12.85 -4.61 10.47
CA LYS A 309 -13.69 -4.14 9.37
C LYS A 309 -13.10 -4.62 8.06
N ARG A 310 -13.95 -5.09 7.16
CA ARG A 310 -13.61 -5.56 5.82
C ARG A 310 -14.37 -4.75 4.78
N LEU A 311 -13.68 -4.34 3.72
CA LEU A 311 -14.27 -3.72 2.54
C LEU A 311 -13.93 -4.60 1.33
N ASN A 312 -14.92 -5.32 0.80
CA ASN A 312 -14.72 -6.16 -0.38
C ASN A 312 -15.06 -5.37 -1.65
N PHE A 313 -14.05 -5.07 -2.45
CA PHE A 313 -14.16 -4.34 -3.71
C PHE A 313 -14.49 -5.25 -4.91
N GLY A 314 -14.63 -6.56 -4.69
CA GLY A 314 -14.80 -7.53 -5.76
C GLY A 314 -13.58 -7.52 -6.68
N SER A 315 -13.79 -7.65 -7.99
CA SER A 315 -12.69 -7.82 -8.96
C SER A 315 -11.83 -6.57 -9.21
N SER A 316 -12.22 -5.39 -8.71
CA SER A 316 -11.48 -4.16 -8.95
C SER A 316 -11.60 -3.15 -7.81
N LEU A 317 -10.48 -2.48 -7.48
CA LEU A 317 -10.40 -1.42 -6.48
C LEU A 317 -11.20 -0.16 -6.85
N ASP A 318 -11.64 -0.04 -8.10
CA ASP A 318 -12.49 1.08 -8.53
C ASP A 318 -13.96 0.92 -8.11
N SER A 319 -14.37 -0.32 -7.80
CA SER A 319 -15.74 -0.67 -7.43
C SER A 319 -16.16 -0.03 -6.10
N ILE A 320 -17.47 0.09 -5.88
CA ILE A 320 -18.01 0.41 -4.56
C ILE A 320 -17.87 -0.85 -3.69
N PRO A 321 -17.18 -0.78 -2.53
CA PRO A 321 -16.98 -1.96 -1.71
C PRO A 321 -18.24 -2.36 -0.93
N VAL A 322 -18.38 -3.66 -0.71
CA VAL A 322 -19.33 -4.22 0.26
C VAL A 322 -18.65 -4.30 1.62
N TYR A 323 -19.24 -3.63 2.61
CA TYR A 323 -18.74 -3.62 3.98
C TYR A 323 -19.20 -4.82 4.79
N SER A 324 -18.31 -5.34 5.62
CA SER A 324 -18.67 -6.25 6.71
C SER A 324 -17.75 -6.01 7.90
N SER A 325 -18.19 -6.39 9.10
CA SER A 325 -17.37 -6.34 10.30
C SER A 325 -17.47 -7.63 11.09
N THR A 326 -16.37 -8.00 11.75
CA THR A 326 -16.33 -9.09 12.72
C THR A 326 -15.75 -8.55 14.02
N PRO A 327 -16.35 -8.85 15.19
CA PRO A 327 -15.70 -8.58 16.47
C PRO A 327 -14.28 -9.16 16.48
N GLY A 328 -13.30 -8.31 16.74
CA GLY A 328 -11.96 -8.67 17.16
C GLY A 328 -11.97 -8.89 18.67
N TYR A 329 -11.44 -10.02 19.13
CA TYR A 329 -11.35 -10.35 20.55
C TYR A 329 -10.12 -9.70 21.18
#